data_AF-A0A964Z8S2-F1
#
_entry.id   AF-A0A964Z8S2-F1
#
_cell.length_a   1.000
_cell.length_b   1.000
_cell.length_c   1.000
_cell.angle_alpha   90.00
_cell.angle_beta   90.00
_cell.angle_gamma   90.00
#
_symmetry.space_group_name_H-M   'P 1'
#
loop_
_entity.id
_entity.type
_entity.pdbx_description
1 polymer ?
#
loop_
_entity_poly.entity_id
_entity_poly.type
_entity_poly.pdbx_seq_one_letter_code
_entity_poly.pdbx_strand_id
1 'polypeptide(L)'
;ESEPGLAYDSARDVMTATDTGVEYSDNGRGSFVSPDGDELVVGWREYIGFENFTAVITNPLVRAPFLRAFVWTITFAASTVLISFAIGLFLAKLLDKPKFRLKKMYRSLLVIPYAVPGFLSLLVFRGLLNDDYGLINKLLPFDTPWLFDPWWARVSVILVSVWLTTPYFLLVCMGALQAIPGELVEAARVDGAGRWQVFRKVTLPLLLVVVTPLLIASFAYNFNNFNNVFLLTGGGLRSKPARVRTTASQAPSRFTYSSSSRRCRRAASCAPRPWRT
;
A
#
# COMPACT_ATOMS: atom_id res chain seq x y z
N GLU A 1 32.22 14.37 -15.05
CA GLU A 1 33.47 13.99 -14.37
C GLU A 1 33.74 12.50 -14.56
N SER A 2 35.00 12.06 -14.51
CA SER A 2 35.34 10.65 -14.34
C SER A 2 35.05 10.22 -12.90
N GLU A 3 34.40 9.07 -12.69
CA GLU A 3 34.26 8.54 -11.33
C GLU A 3 35.64 8.31 -10.69
N PRO A 4 35.82 8.65 -9.40
CA PRO A 4 37.09 8.41 -8.71
C PRO A 4 37.38 6.90 -8.70
N GLY A 5 38.51 6.52 -9.29
CA GLY A 5 38.94 5.12 -9.28
C GLY A 5 39.32 4.69 -7.86
N LEU A 6 38.92 3.50 -7.42
CA LEU A 6 39.36 2.92 -6.15
C LEU A 6 40.44 1.85 -6.42
N ALA A 7 41.54 1.92 -5.70
CA ALA A 7 42.61 0.92 -5.72
C ALA A 7 42.55 0.11 -4.41
N TYR A 8 42.44 -1.20 -4.51
CA TYR A 8 42.38 -2.09 -3.35
C TYR A 8 43.75 -2.70 -3.05
N ASP A 9 44.21 -2.56 -1.81
CA ASP A 9 45.42 -3.20 -1.29
C ASP A 9 45.04 -4.44 -0.46
N SER A 10 45.32 -5.63 -1.00
CA SER A 10 44.99 -6.91 -0.35
C SER A 10 45.85 -7.24 0.87
N ALA A 11 47.00 -6.60 1.04
CA ALA A 11 47.89 -6.86 2.18
C ALA A 11 47.44 -6.08 3.42
N ARG A 12 46.85 -4.91 3.21
CA ARG A 12 46.37 -4.01 4.28
C ARG A 12 44.86 -4.05 4.48
N ASP A 13 44.14 -4.65 3.54
CA ASP A 13 42.67 -4.64 3.47
C ASP A 13 42.12 -3.19 3.51
N VAL A 14 42.64 -2.36 2.59
CA VAL A 14 42.34 -0.93 2.50
C VAL A 14 41.98 -0.58 1.05
N MET A 15 40.93 0.21 0.87
CA MET A 15 40.61 0.86 -0.40
C MET A 15 41.19 2.26 -0.42
N THR A 16 41.90 2.64 -1.48
CA THR A 16 42.47 3.99 -1.64
C THR A 16 41.82 4.68 -2.84
N ALA A 17 41.29 5.89 -2.64
CA ALA A 17 40.80 6.70 -3.74
C ALA A 17 41.96 7.23 -4.60
N THR A 18 41.93 6.97 -5.91
CA THR A 18 43.04 7.25 -6.84
C THR A 18 43.20 8.74 -7.15
N ASP A 19 42.14 9.53 -6.93
CA ASP A 19 42.09 10.96 -7.16
C ASP A 19 42.53 11.79 -5.94
N THR A 20 42.10 11.37 -4.75
CA THR A 20 42.29 12.09 -3.48
C THR A 20 43.33 11.46 -2.57
N GLY A 21 43.67 10.18 -2.77
CA GLY A 21 44.59 9.42 -1.93
C GLY A 21 44.02 9.02 -0.56
N VAL A 22 42.72 9.24 -0.32
CA VAL A 22 42.07 8.88 0.94
C VAL A 22 42.02 7.35 1.07
N GLU A 23 42.50 6.84 2.20
CA GLU A 23 42.43 5.43 2.57
C GLU A 23 41.12 5.15 3.32
N TYR A 24 40.46 4.04 2.99
CA TYR A 24 39.25 3.56 3.63
C TYR A 24 39.51 2.15 4.17
N SER A 25 39.15 1.90 5.43
CA SER A 25 39.33 0.61 6.12
C SER A 25 37.99 0.02 6.54
N ASP A 26 37.93 -1.30 6.73
CA ASP A 26 36.73 -1.98 7.21
C ASP A 26 36.27 -1.45 8.59
N ASN A 27 34.99 -1.10 8.70
CA ASN A 27 34.34 -0.71 9.96
C ASN A 27 33.81 -1.89 10.80
N GLY A 28 34.00 -3.13 10.34
CA GLY A 28 33.48 -4.36 10.95
C GLY A 28 31.95 -4.48 10.85
N ARG A 29 31.31 -3.67 10.01
CA ARG A 29 29.85 -3.61 9.78
C ARG A 29 29.49 -3.71 8.31
N GLY A 30 30.41 -4.18 7.47
CA GLY A 30 30.15 -4.41 6.05
C GLY A 30 30.41 -3.19 5.17
N SER A 31 31.25 -2.23 5.58
CA SER A 31 31.60 -1.09 4.75
C SER A 31 33.03 -0.61 5.00
N PHE A 32 33.63 -0.04 3.95
CA PHE A 32 34.92 0.66 4.03
C PHE A 32 34.67 2.13 4.38
N VAL A 33 35.35 2.64 5.40
CA VAL A 33 35.11 3.98 5.96
C VAL A 33 36.42 4.78 6.03
N SER A 34 36.35 6.05 5.66
CA SER A 34 37.47 6.99 5.73
C SER A 34 37.77 7.37 7.20
N PRO A 35 38.94 7.95 7.49
CA PRO A 35 39.24 8.50 8.82
C PRO A 35 38.24 9.56 9.30
N ASP A 36 37.59 10.25 8.37
CA ASP A 36 36.59 11.30 8.64
C ASP A 36 35.16 10.72 8.83
N GLY A 37 34.99 9.41 8.64
CA GLY A 37 33.72 8.70 8.83
C GLY A 37 32.88 8.54 7.56
N ASP A 38 33.41 8.89 6.38
CA ASP A 38 32.70 8.73 5.12
C ASP A 38 32.77 7.28 4.64
N GLU A 39 31.60 6.68 4.42
CA GLU A 39 31.50 5.29 3.96
C GLU A 39 31.50 5.21 2.42
N LEU A 40 32.17 4.19 1.87
CA LEU A 40 32.05 3.86 0.46
C LEU A 40 30.63 3.36 0.14
N VAL A 41 30.14 3.73 -1.05
CA VAL A 41 28.78 3.36 -1.51
C VAL A 41 28.60 1.85 -1.63
N VAL A 42 29.68 1.12 -1.91
CA VAL A 42 29.66 -0.33 -2.06
C VAL A 42 30.17 -0.99 -0.78
N GLY A 43 29.23 -1.54 -0.02
CA GLY A 43 29.51 -2.41 1.12
C GLY A 43 29.28 -3.89 0.82
N TRP A 44 29.42 -4.73 1.83
CA TRP A 44 29.11 -6.15 1.82
C TRP A 44 28.15 -6.50 2.97
N ARG A 45 27.65 -7.74 2.94
CA ARG A 45 26.73 -8.23 3.98
C ARG A 45 27.54 -8.75 5.16
N GLU A 46 27.25 -8.24 6.34
CA GLU A 46 27.87 -8.67 7.61
C GLU A 46 26.82 -9.26 8.56
N TYR A 47 27.24 -10.18 9.45
CA TYR A 47 26.33 -10.76 10.44
C TYR A 47 26.13 -9.81 11.62
N ILE A 48 24.96 -9.19 11.69
CA ILE A 48 24.58 -8.22 12.74
C ILE A 48 23.65 -8.79 13.81
N GLY A 49 23.49 -10.12 13.87
CA GLY A 49 22.62 -10.78 14.84
C GLY A 49 21.19 -10.23 14.88
N PHE A 50 20.77 -9.73 16.06
CA PHE A 50 19.42 -9.21 16.30
C PHE A 50 19.32 -7.67 16.31
N GLU A 51 20.36 -6.96 15.84
CA GLU A 51 20.39 -5.48 15.88
C GLU A 51 19.14 -4.85 15.25
N ASN A 52 18.69 -5.34 14.08
CA ASN A 52 17.48 -4.84 13.42
C ASN A 52 16.21 -4.99 14.27
N PHE A 53 16.05 -6.10 14.99
CA PHE A 53 14.87 -6.35 15.82
C PHE A 53 14.90 -5.53 17.10
N THR A 54 16.07 -5.47 17.74
CA THR A 54 16.25 -4.66 18.95
C THR A 54 16.06 -3.17 18.65
N ALA A 55 16.52 -2.69 17.49
CA ALA A 55 16.35 -1.29 17.07
C ALA A 55 14.89 -0.85 17.02
N VAL A 56 13.95 -1.73 16.64
CA VAL A 56 12.51 -1.41 16.66
C VAL A 56 12.00 -1.12 18.07
N ILE A 57 12.64 -1.67 19.10
CA ILE A 57 12.25 -1.54 20.51
C ILE A 57 13.04 -0.43 21.22
N THR A 58 14.35 -0.35 20.95
CA THR A 58 15.30 0.52 21.65
C THR A 58 15.45 1.89 21.00
N ASN A 59 15.43 1.97 19.66
CA ASN A 59 15.68 3.22 18.94
C ASN A 59 14.38 4.04 18.79
N PRO A 60 14.26 5.22 19.44
CA PRO A 60 13.05 6.04 19.37
C PRO A 60 12.71 6.52 17.95
N LEU A 61 13.73 6.71 17.09
CA LEU A 61 13.57 7.17 15.71
C LEU A 61 12.88 6.10 14.83
N VAL A 62 13.08 4.82 15.14
CA VAL A 62 12.44 3.70 14.43
C VAL A 62 11.13 3.30 15.10
N ARG A 63 11.11 3.22 16.43
CA ARG A 63 9.96 2.74 17.21
C ARG A 63 8.72 3.59 17.01
N ALA A 64 8.84 4.92 17.10
CA ALA A 64 7.70 5.82 17.03
C ALA A 64 6.94 5.75 15.68
N PRO A 65 7.60 5.87 14.51
CA PRO A 65 6.91 5.70 13.23
C PRO A 65 6.43 4.27 13.02
N PHE A 66 7.19 3.25 13.48
CA PHE A 66 6.75 1.85 13.40
C PHE A 66 5.42 1.61 14.12
N LEU A 67 5.31 2.02 15.40
CA LEU A 67 4.08 1.81 16.18
C LEU A 67 2.89 2.58 15.59
N ARG A 68 3.11 3.81 15.09
CA ARG A 68 2.07 4.59 14.41
C ARG A 68 1.58 3.89 13.14
N ALA A 69 2.49 3.40 12.31
CA ALA A 69 2.16 2.64 11.11
C ALA A 69 1.45 1.33 11.45
N PHE A 70 1.94 0.59 12.45
CA PHE A 70 1.35 -0.68 12.88
C PHE A 70 -0.09 -0.52 13.38
N VAL A 71 -0.36 0.44 14.27
CA VAL A 71 -1.72 0.72 14.76
C VAL A 71 -2.63 1.16 13.61
N TRP A 72 -2.11 2.00 12.70
CA TRP A 72 -2.87 2.40 11.52
C TRP A 72 -3.21 1.21 10.63
N THR A 73 -2.25 0.33 10.34
CA THR A 73 -2.46 -0.86 9.50
C THR A 73 -3.49 -1.81 10.10
N ILE A 74 -3.45 -2.05 11.42
CA ILE A 74 -4.47 -2.85 12.11
C ILE A 74 -5.84 -2.18 11.98
N THR A 75 -5.92 -0.88 12.27
CA THR A 75 -7.17 -0.12 12.22
C THR A 75 -7.76 -0.14 10.80
N PHE A 76 -6.92 0.06 9.79
CA PHE A 76 -7.26 0.01 8.38
C PHE A 76 -7.81 -1.36 7.98
N ALA A 77 -7.07 -2.43 8.28
CA ALA A 77 -7.47 -3.79 7.91
C ALA A 77 -8.75 -4.22 8.63
N ALA A 78 -8.84 -3.98 9.94
CA ALA A 78 -10.03 -4.31 10.73
C ALA A 78 -11.26 -3.52 10.26
N SER A 79 -11.13 -2.21 10.05
CA SER A 79 -12.24 -1.37 9.60
C SER A 79 -12.73 -1.78 8.21
N THR A 80 -11.81 -2.02 7.28
CA THR A 80 -12.16 -2.47 5.92
C THR A 80 -12.93 -3.79 5.96
N VAL A 81 -12.42 -4.79 6.69
CA VAL A 81 -13.07 -6.10 6.80
C VAL A 81 -14.44 -6.00 7.45
N LEU A 82 -14.55 -5.33 8.60
CA LEU A 82 -15.80 -5.24 9.35
C LEU A 82 -16.88 -4.48 8.58
N ILE A 83 -16.53 -3.34 7.97
CA ILE A 83 -17.48 -2.53 7.21
C ILE A 83 -17.90 -3.28 5.94
N SER A 84 -16.96 -3.83 5.17
CA SER A 84 -17.30 -4.58 3.95
C SER A 84 -18.08 -5.85 4.24
N PHE A 85 -17.77 -6.55 5.33
CA PHE A 85 -18.56 -7.71 5.77
C PHE A 85 -19.99 -7.29 6.14
N ALA A 86 -20.15 -6.22 6.93
CA ALA A 86 -21.47 -5.74 7.32
C ALA A 86 -22.32 -5.34 6.10
N ILE A 87 -21.73 -4.59 5.15
CA ILE A 87 -22.40 -4.19 3.90
C ILE A 87 -22.69 -5.41 3.03
N GLY A 88 -21.71 -6.30 2.85
CA GLY A 88 -21.84 -7.52 2.06
C GLY A 88 -22.92 -8.46 2.59
N LEU A 89 -22.98 -8.67 3.91
CA LEU A 89 -24.01 -9.46 4.58
C LEU A 89 -25.40 -8.81 4.44
N PHE A 90 -25.48 -7.49 4.62
CA PHE A 90 -26.72 -6.74 4.43
C PHE A 90 -27.25 -6.90 3.01
N LEU A 91 -26.40 -6.70 2.00
CA LEU A 91 -26.75 -6.86 0.58
C LEU A 91 -27.09 -8.31 0.25
N ALA A 92 -26.34 -9.28 0.78
CA ALA A 92 -26.61 -10.70 0.59
C ALA A 92 -28.01 -11.07 1.09
N LYS A 93 -28.35 -10.66 2.32
CA LYS A 93 -29.67 -10.91 2.92
C LYS A 93 -30.79 -10.16 2.21
N LEU A 94 -30.53 -8.94 1.71
CA LEU A 94 -31.49 -8.17 0.92
C LEU A 94 -31.83 -8.89 -0.38
N LEU A 95 -30.80 -9.37 -1.09
CA LEU A 95 -30.94 -10.10 -2.34
C LEU A 95 -31.43 -11.52 -2.13
N ASP A 96 -31.31 -12.08 -0.93
CA ASP A 96 -31.75 -13.46 -0.68
C ASP A 96 -33.28 -13.61 -0.66
N LYS A 97 -34.03 -12.51 -0.43
CA LYS A 97 -35.50 -12.54 -0.34
C LYS A 97 -36.16 -13.15 -1.60
N PRO A 98 -37.11 -14.09 -1.43
CA PRO A 98 -37.73 -14.82 -2.55
C PRO A 98 -38.54 -13.93 -3.51
N LYS A 99 -39.12 -12.82 -3.02
CA LYS A 99 -39.92 -11.89 -3.83
C LYS A 99 -39.10 -10.78 -4.52
N PHE A 100 -37.77 -10.83 -4.47
CA PHE A 100 -36.93 -9.77 -5.03
C PHE A 100 -36.82 -9.91 -6.56
N ARG A 101 -37.48 -9.01 -7.29
CA ARG A 101 -37.43 -8.97 -8.76
C ARG A 101 -36.02 -8.59 -9.24
N LEU A 102 -35.59 -9.17 -10.38
CA LEU A 102 -34.30 -8.90 -11.03
C LEU A 102 -33.05 -9.22 -10.16
N LYS A 103 -33.16 -10.12 -9.19
CA LYS A 103 -32.05 -10.58 -8.31
C LYS A 103 -30.76 -10.90 -9.06
N LYS A 104 -30.84 -11.57 -10.23
CA LYS A 104 -29.67 -11.90 -11.06
C LYS A 104 -28.98 -10.64 -11.60
N MET A 105 -29.74 -9.65 -12.07
CA MET A 105 -29.18 -8.40 -12.61
C MET A 105 -28.47 -7.58 -11.53
N TYR A 106 -29.09 -7.41 -10.36
CA TYR A 106 -28.46 -6.71 -9.24
C TYR A 106 -27.19 -7.42 -8.74
N ARG A 107 -27.21 -8.75 -8.66
CA ARG A 107 -26.02 -9.55 -8.32
C ARG A 107 -24.89 -9.30 -9.30
N SER A 108 -25.16 -9.36 -10.60
CA SER A 108 -24.15 -9.10 -11.62
C SER A 108 -23.57 -7.69 -11.50
N LEU A 109 -24.43 -6.67 -11.38
CA LEU A 109 -24.00 -5.27 -11.29
C LEU A 109 -23.12 -5.00 -10.06
N LEU A 110 -23.48 -5.55 -8.88
CA LEU A 110 -22.74 -5.36 -7.64
C LEU A 110 -21.40 -6.10 -7.60
N VAL A 111 -21.18 -7.09 -8.47
CA VAL A 111 -19.93 -7.85 -8.55
C VAL A 111 -18.93 -7.22 -9.52
N ILE A 112 -19.37 -6.35 -10.43
CA ILE A 112 -18.50 -5.67 -11.41
C ILE A 112 -17.25 -5.03 -10.79
N PRO A 113 -17.31 -4.31 -9.65
CA PRO A 113 -16.13 -3.70 -9.03
C PRO A 113 -14.98 -4.69 -8.78
N TYR A 114 -15.32 -5.95 -8.47
CA TYR A 114 -14.35 -7.01 -8.20
C TYR A 114 -13.82 -7.68 -9.47
N ALA A 115 -14.55 -7.60 -10.59
CA ALA A 115 -14.08 -8.09 -11.88
C ALA A 115 -13.02 -7.17 -12.51
N VAL A 116 -12.99 -5.89 -12.12
CA VAL A 116 -11.99 -4.93 -12.58
C VAL A 116 -10.68 -5.13 -11.80
N PRO A 117 -9.50 -5.09 -12.45
CA PRO A 117 -8.22 -5.12 -11.74
C PRO A 117 -8.11 -4.01 -10.69
N GLY A 118 -7.87 -4.37 -9.43
CA GLY A 118 -7.94 -3.43 -8.30
C GLY A 118 -7.02 -2.21 -8.43
N PHE A 119 -5.83 -2.36 -9.00
CA PHE A 119 -4.91 -1.23 -9.19
C PHE A 119 -5.45 -0.18 -10.16
N LEU A 120 -6.19 -0.58 -11.21
CA LEU A 120 -6.82 0.36 -12.14
C LEU A 120 -7.90 1.16 -11.42
N SER A 121 -8.73 0.48 -10.62
CA SER A 121 -9.74 1.13 -9.78
C SER A 121 -9.11 2.14 -8.83
N LEU A 122 -7.98 1.81 -8.18
CA LEU A 122 -7.26 2.73 -7.30
C LEU A 122 -6.77 3.99 -8.03
N LEU A 123 -6.24 3.86 -9.24
CA LEU A 123 -5.80 5.01 -10.04
C LEU A 123 -6.97 5.89 -10.48
N VAL A 124 -8.10 5.28 -10.85
CA VAL A 124 -9.34 6.01 -11.17
C VAL A 124 -9.84 6.77 -9.94
N PHE A 125 -9.94 6.12 -8.78
CA PHE A 125 -10.36 6.77 -7.54
C PHE A 125 -9.42 7.89 -7.12
N ARG A 126 -8.10 7.74 -7.31
CA ARG A 126 -7.14 8.82 -7.07
C ARG A 126 -7.43 10.06 -7.93
N GLY A 127 -7.85 9.88 -9.19
CA GLY A 127 -8.29 10.98 -10.04
C GLY A 127 -9.61 11.61 -9.57
N LEU A 128 -10.59 10.77 -9.22
CA LEU A 128 -11.92 11.21 -8.77
C LEU A 128 -11.90 11.95 -7.44
N LEU A 129 -11.05 11.52 -6.52
CA LEU A 129 -10.85 12.07 -5.17
C LEU A 129 -9.82 13.22 -5.16
N ASN A 130 -9.31 13.67 -6.30
CA ASN A 130 -8.36 14.77 -6.29
C ASN A 130 -8.98 16.05 -5.72
N ASP A 131 -8.32 16.64 -4.72
CA ASP A 131 -8.84 17.81 -4.00
C ASP A 131 -9.13 19.03 -4.91
N ASP A 132 -8.35 19.24 -5.97
CA ASP A 132 -8.39 20.46 -6.79
C ASP A 132 -9.28 20.31 -8.04
N TYR A 133 -9.34 19.13 -8.66
CA TYR A 133 -10.06 18.91 -9.92
C TYR A 133 -10.95 17.66 -9.94
N GLY A 134 -10.97 16.89 -8.85
CA GLY A 134 -11.71 15.63 -8.76
C GLY A 134 -13.21 15.83 -8.92
N LEU A 135 -13.85 14.87 -9.59
CA LEU A 135 -15.30 14.90 -9.81
C LEU A 135 -16.08 14.84 -8.49
N ILE A 136 -15.55 14.18 -7.46
CA ILE A 136 -16.25 14.01 -6.18
C ILE A 136 -16.43 15.35 -5.47
N ASN A 137 -15.40 16.20 -5.43
CA ASN A 137 -15.54 17.55 -4.87
C ASN A 137 -16.45 18.45 -5.70
N LYS A 138 -16.52 18.26 -7.03
CA LYS A 138 -17.46 19.02 -7.88
C LYS A 138 -18.93 18.65 -7.64
N LEU A 139 -19.20 17.43 -7.19
CA LEU A 139 -20.56 16.95 -6.91
C LEU A 139 -20.99 17.21 -5.47
N LEU A 140 -20.05 17.37 -4.55
CA LEU A 140 -20.32 17.63 -3.14
C LEU A 140 -20.38 19.14 -2.89
N PRO A 141 -21.22 19.60 -1.96
CA PRO A 141 -21.34 21.02 -1.63
C PRO A 141 -20.15 21.58 -0.83
N PHE A 142 -19.17 20.75 -0.46
CA PHE A 142 -18.02 21.14 0.37
C PHE A 142 -16.72 20.61 -0.23
N ASP A 143 -15.69 21.46 -0.28
CA ASP A 143 -14.33 21.10 -0.72
C ASP A 143 -13.63 20.26 0.35
N THR A 144 -13.77 18.95 0.23
CA THR A 144 -13.19 17.99 1.18
C THR A 144 -11.77 17.59 0.74
N PRO A 145 -10.76 17.66 1.61
CA PRO A 145 -9.36 17.36 1.25
C PRO A 145 -9.07 15.85 1.28
N TRP A 146 -9.74 15.09 0.40
CA TRP A 146 -9.75 13.62 0.39
C TRP A 146 -8.38 12.94 0.41
N LEU A 147 -7.36 13.53 -0.23
CA LEU A 147 -6.06 12.85 -0.41
C LEU A 147 -4.90 13.49 0.35
N PHE A 148 -4.95 14.79 0.58
CA PHE A 148 -3.80 15.54 1.11
C PHE A 148 -3.92 15.85 2.61
N ASP A 149 -5.12 15.84 3.19
CA ASP A 149 -5.28 15.93 4.63
C ASP A 149 -5.11 14.54 5.28
N PRO A 150 -4.31 14.38 6.35
CA PRO A 150 -4.04 13.08 6.96
C PRO A 150 -5.26 12.34 7.48
N TRP A 151 -6.30 13.05 7.94
CA TRP A 151 -7.52 12.43 8.43
C TRP A 151 -8.37 11.95 7.25
N TRP A 152 -8.61 12.82 6.27
CA TRP A 152 -9.42 12.47 5.11
C TRP A 152 -8.75 11.45 4.19
N ALA A 153 -7.42 11.46 4.08
CA ALA A 153 -6.67 10.43 3.36
C ALA A 153 -6.93 9.03 3.93
N ARG A 154 -6.97 8.90 5.26
CA ARG A 154 -7.30 7.64 5.94
C ARG A 154 -8.74 7.21 5.66
N VAL A 155 -9.68 8.15 5.70
CA VAL A 155 -11.09 7.90 5.36
C VAL A 155 -11.24 7.44 3.91
N SER A 156 -10.62 8.15 2.96
CA SER A 156 -10.61 7.82 1.54
C SER A 156 -10.09 6.42 1.27
N VAL A 157 -8.95 6.06 1.88
CA VAL A 157 -8.35 4.73 1.74
C VAL A 157 -9.31 3.66 2.26
N ILE A 158 -9.95 3.85 3.41
CA ILE A 158 -10.95 2.91 3.93
C ILE A 158 -12.15 2.82 3.00
N LEU A 159 -12.71 3.94 2.53
CA LEU A 159 -13.89 3.94 1.65
C LEU A 159 -13.66 3.21 0.33
N VAL A 160 -12.54 3.49 -0.34
CA VAL A 160 -12.18 2.82 -1.59
C VAL A 160 -11.92 1.33 -1.35
N SER A 161 -11.24 0.98 -0.25
CA SER A 161 -11.03 -0.42 0.15
C SER A 161 -12.32 -1.15 0.42
N VAL A 162 -13.27 -0.47 1.08
CA VAL A 162 -14.59 -1.02 1.36
C VAL A 162 -15.34 -1.27 0.06
N TRP A 163 -15.29 -0.34 -0.89
CA TRP A 163 -15.91 -0.50 -2.21
C TRP A 163 -15.33 -1.70 -2.97
N LEU A 164 -14.01 -1.89 -2.95
CA LEU A 164 -13.33 -3.01 -3.60
C LEU A 164 -13.61 -4.36 -2.92
N THR A 165 -13.75 -4.38 -1.59
CA THR A 165 -13.87 -5.62 -0.80
C THR A 165 -15.32 -6.06 -0.60
N THR A 166 -16.29 -5.15 -0.69
CA THR A 166 -17.72 -5.46 -0.51
C THR A 166 -18.24 -6.56 -1.45
N PRO A 167 -17.93 -6.58 -2.76
CA PRO A 167 -18.43 -7.63 -3.64
C PRO A 167 -17.94 -9.03 -3.26
N TYR A 168 -16.71 -9.14 -2.75
CA TYR A 168 -16.19 -10.40 -2.20
C TYR A 168 -17.05 -10.89 -1.03
N PHE A 169 -17.31 -10.03 -0.03
CA PHE A 169 -18.14 -10.42 1.11
C PHE A 169 -19.60 -10.66 0.73
N LEU A 170 -20.13 -9.94 -0.26
CA LEU A 170 -21.44 -10.22 -0.83
C LEU A 170 -21.51 -11.65 -1.36
N LEU A 171 -20.54 -12.08 -2.18
CA LEU A 171 -20.49 -13.44 -2.74
C LEU A 171 -20.34 -14.50 -1.64
N VAL A 172 -19.40 -14.30 -0.72
CA VAL A 172 -19.15 -15.21 0.41
C VAL A 172 -20.40 -15.36 1.28
N CYS A 173 -21.04 -14.25 1.67
CA CYS A 173 -22.24 -14.30 2.50
C CYS A 173 -23.42 -14.92 1.74
N MET A 174 -23.57 -14.68 0.44
CA MET A 174 -24.62 -15.34 -0.35
C MET A 174 -24.44 -16.86 -0.40
N GLY A 175 -23.21 -17.34 -0.60
CA GLY A 175 -22.93 -18.78 -0.57
C GLY A 175 -23.15 -19.37 0.82
N ALA A 176 -22.65 -18.71 1.87
CA ALA A 176 -22.81 -19.16 3.25
C ALA A 176 -24.29 -19.21 3.70
N LEU A 177 -25.10 -18.22 3.31
CA LEU A 177 -26.54 -18.20 3.62
C LEU A 177 -27.29 -19.37 2.98
N GLN A 178 -26.88 -19.82 1.79
CA GLN A 178 -27.50 -20.95 1.10
C GLN A 178 -27.19 -22.29 1.78
N ALA A 179 -26.11 -22.39 2.55
CA ALA A 179 -25.75 -23.60 3.28
C ALA A 179 -26.55 -23.78 4.58
N ILE A 180 -27.24 -22.74 5.06
CA ILE A 180 -28.02 -22.80 6.30
C ILE A 180 -29.36 -23.52 6.02
N PRO A 181 -29.66 -24.64 6.68
CA PRO A 181 -30.93 -25.35 6.50
C PRO A 181 -32.13 -24.47 6.86
N GLY A 182 -33.15 -24.46 5.98
CA GLY A 182 -34.37 -23.67 6.18
C GLY A 182 -35.19 -24.11 7.41
N GLU A 183 -35.12 -25.38 7.76
CA GLU A 183 -35.82 -25.99 8.92
C GLU A 183 -35.45 -25.32 10.25
N LEU A 184 -34.20 -24.88 10.44
CA LEU A 184 -33.76 -24.17 11.65
C LEU A 184 -34.45 -22.81 11.78
N VAL A 185 -34.67 -22.14 10.63
CA VAL A 185 -35.35 -20.84 10.57
C VAL A 185 -36.85 -21.01 10.80
N GLU A 186 -37.43 -22.11 10.33
CA GLU A 186 -38.85 -22.43 10.51
C GLU A 186 -39.14 -22.87 11.95
N ALA A 187 -38.33 -23.75 12.54
CA ALA A 187 -38.42 -24.17 13.93
C ALA A 187 -38.37 -22.95 14.87
N ALA A 188 -37.41 -22.04 14.67
CA ALA A 188 -37.32 -20.82 15.47
C ALA A 188 -38.59 -19.92 15.35
N ARG A 189 -39.28 -19.93 14.20
CA ARG A 189 -40.54 -19.19 14.04
C ARG A 189 -41.71 -19.89 14.74
N VAL A 190 -41.73 -21.22 14.77
CA VAL A 190 -42.70 -22.01 15.56
C VAL A 190 -42.53 -21.72 17.04
N ASP A 191 -41.29 -21.54 17.51
CA ASP A 191 -40.96 -21.11 18.88
C ASP A 191 -41.27 -19.62 19.16
N GLY A 192 -41.93 -18.92 18.24
CA GLY A 192 -42.36 -17.53 18.40
C GLY A 192 -41.25 -16.48 18.21
N ALA A 193 -40.06 -16.85 17.69
CA ALA A 193 -38.98 -15.90 17.50
C ALA A 193 -39.29 -14.89 16.37
N GLY A 194 -39.14 -13.60 16.68
CA GLY A 194 -39.25 -12.51 15.71
C GLY A 194 -38.10 -12.49 14.69
N ARG A 195 -38.28 -11.78 13.58
CA ARG A 195 -37.30 -11.72 12.46
C ARG A 195 -35.88 -11.33 12.88
N TRP A 196 -35.76 -10.39 13.83
CA TRP A 196 -34.47 -9.95 14.36
C TRP A 196 -33.84 -11.00 15.29
N GLN A 197 -34.65 -11.68 16.10
CA GLN A 197 -34.18 -12.76 16.96
C GLN A 197 -33.67 -13.94 16.12
N VAL A 198 -34.41 -14.36 15.10
CA VAL A 198 -33.97 -15.40 14.15
C VAL A 198 -32.63 -15.03 13.51
N PHE A 199 -32.48 -13.78 13.05
CA PHE A 199 -31.21 -13.33 12.49
C PHE A 199 -30.05 -13.40 13.49
N ARG A 200 -30.21 -12.79 14.67
CA ARG A 200 -29.12 -12.64 15.64
C ARG A 200 -28.78 -13.95 16.36
N LYS A 201 -29.77 -14.81 16.62
CA LYS A 201 -29.60 -16.04 17.41
C LYS A 201 -29.41 -17.30 16.56
N VAL A 202 -29.89 -17.32 15.32
CA VAL A 202 -29.80 -18.51 14.44
C VAL A 202 -28.91 -18.23 13.23
N THR A 203 -29.30 -17.28 12.37
CA THR A 203 -28.61 -17.08 11.08
C THR A 203 -27.18 -16.56 11.26
N LEU A 204 -26.97 -15.52 12.06
CA LEU A 204 -25.67 -14.86 12.20
C LEU A 204 -24.63 -15.77 12.87
N PRO A 205 -24.91 -16.49 13.97
CA PRO A 205 -23.94 -17.40 14.57
C PRO A 205 -23.54 -18.54 13.62
N LEU A 206 -24.51 -19.17 12.95
CA LEU A 206 -24.22 -20.23 11.96
C LEU A 206 -23.41 -19.71 10.79
N LEU A 207 -23.73 -18.51 10.31
CA LEU A 207 -22.96 -17.86 9.25
C LEU A 207 -21.53 -17.56 9.70
N LEU A 208 -21.34 -17.04 10.93
CA LEU A 208 -20.03 -16.72 11.48
C LEU A 208 -19.12 -17.94 11.57
N VAL A 209 -19.62 -19.13 11.90
CA VAL A 209 -18.82 -20.36 11.88
C VAL A 209 -18.21 -20.60 10.50
N VAL A 210 -18.96 -20.36 9.43
CA VAL A 210 -18.51 -20.56 8.05
C VAL A 210 -17.60 -19.44 7.55
N VAL A 211 -17.92 -18.18 7.86
CA VAL A 211 -17.20 -17.02 7.28
C VAL A 211 -16.00 -16.57 8.12
N THR A 212 -15.86 -16.99 9.38
CA THR A 212 -14.75 -16.54 10.25
C THR A 212 -13.36 -16.79 9.66
N PRO A 213 -13.04 -17.99 9.10
CA PRO A 213 -11.75 -18.20 8.45
C PRO A 213 -11.50 -17.22 7.29
N LEU A 214 -12.55 -16.88 6.55
CA LEU A 214 -12.50 -15.94 5.42
C LEU A 214 -12.33 -14.49 5.90
N LEU A 215 -12.93 -14.12 7.03
CA LEU A 215 -12.70 -12.83 7.68
C LEU A 215 -11.24 -12.67 8.11
N ILE A 216 -10.65 -13.70 8.70
CA ILE A 216 -9.23 -13.71 9.11
C ILE A 216 -8.32 -13.61 7.88
N ALA A 217 -8.60 -14.39 6.84
CA ALA A 217 -7.84 -14.32 5.58
C ALA A 217 -7.94 -12.93 4.94
N SER A 218 -9.13 -12.34 4.92
CA SER A 218 -9.36 -10.99 4.41
C SER A 218 -8.65 -9.92 5.24
N PHE A 219 -8.58 -10.10 6.57
CA PHE A 219 -7.80 -9.22 7.45
C PHE A 219 -6.31 -9.31 7.11
N ALA A 220 -5.76 -10.52 6.99
CA ALA A 220 -4.35 -10.72 6.62
C ALA A 220 -4.01 -10.13 5.24
N TYR A 221 -4.92 -10.26 4.28
CA TYR A 221 -4.80 -9.63 2.96
C TYR A 221 -4.75 -8.10 3.06
N ASN A 222 -5.69 -7.48 3.79
CA ASN A 222 -5.73 -6.02 3.94
C ASN A 222 -4.57 -5.48 4.79
N PHE A 223 -4.10 -6.24 5.77
CA PHE A 223 -2.94 -5.89 6.60
C PHE A 223 -1.67 -5.70 5.75
N ASN A 224 -1.52 -6.48 4.66
CA ASN A 224 -0.37 -6.41 3.76
C ASN A 224 -0.67 -5.63 2.45
N ASN A 225 -1.77 -4.90 2.38
CA ASN A 225 -2.22 -4.25 1.13
C ASN A 225 -1.53 -2.90 0.87
N PHE A 226 -0.22 -2.96 0.60
CA PHE A 226 0.61 -1.79 0.29
C PHE A 226 0.09 -0.97 -0.89
N ASN A 227 -0.34 -1.64 -1.96
CA ASN A 227 -0.80 -1.00 -3.20
C ASN A 227 -1.94 -0.02 -2.96
N ASN A 228 -2.86 -0.33 -2.05
CA ASN A 228 -4.01 0.50 -1.77
C ASN A 228 -3.62 1.87 -1.19
N VAL A 229 -2.77 1.86 -0.17
CA VAL A 229 -2.27 3.09 0.46
C VAL A 229 -1.37 3.87 -0.52
N PHE A 230 -0.43 3.17 -1.16
CA PHE A 230 0.58 3.81 -2.01
C PHE A 230 -0.01 4.40 -3.30
N LEU A 231 -0.87 3.66 -4.02
CA LEU A 231 -1.41 4.15 -5.28
C LEU A 231 -2.41 5.31 -5.09
N LEU A 232 -3.16 5.29 -3.99
CA LEU A 232 -4.16 6.31 -3.69
C LEU A 232 -3.54 7.58 -3.08
N THR A 233 -2.67 7.43 -2.08
CA THR A 233 -2.15 8.56 -1.27
C THR A 233 -0.64 8.77 -1.36
N GLY A 234 0.10 7.82 -1.96
CA GLY A 234 1.57 7.85 -1.97
C GLY A 234 2.23 7.62 -0.61
N GLY A 235 1.48 7.11 0.39
CA GLY A 235 1.98 6.90 1.75
C GLY A 235 1.79 8.08 2.70
N GLY A 236 0.93 9.07 2.37
CA GLY A 236 0.53 10.16 3.28
C GLY A 236 1.52 11.32 3.43
N LEU A 237 2.63 11.32 2.69
CA LEU A 237 3.69 12.34 2.75
C LEU A 237 3.64 13.39 1.63
N ARG A 238 2.65 13.32 0.72
CA ARG A 238 2.46 14.42 -0.24
C ARG A 238 1.79 15.56 0.49
N SER A 239 2.57 16.51 1.01
CA SER A 239 2.08 17.87 1.08
C SER A 239 1.64 18.29 -0.33
N LYS A 240 0.54 19.03 -0.47
CA LYS A 240 0.16 19.61 -1.76
C LYS A 240 1.44 20.27 -2.33
N PRO A 241 1.90 19.93 -3.55
CA PRO A 241 3.02 20.65 -4.12
C PRO A 241 2.65 22.13 -4.07
N ALA A 242 3.44 22.94 -3.35
CA ALA A 242 3.25 24.37 -3.33
C ALA A 242 3.16 24.78 -4.78
N ARG A 243 2.05 25.42 -5.17
CA ARG A 243 1.84 25.88 -6.54
C ARG A 243 2.91 26.94 -6.77
N VAL A 244 4.09 26.53 -7.25
CA VAL A 244 5.15 27.44 -7.66
C VAL A 244 4.52 28.24 -8.77
N ARG A 245 4.03 29.44 -8.44
CA ARG A 245 3.71 30.44 -9.44
C ARG A 245 5.05 30.77 -10.06
N THR A 246 5.38 30.10 -11.16
CA THR A 246 6.39 30.58 -12.07
C THR A 246 5.83 31.87 -12.67
N THR A 247 5.96 32.98 -11.93
CA THR A 247 5.91 34.30 -12.54
C THR A 247 7.06 34.32 -13.52
N ALA A 248 6.73 34.22 -14.81
CA ALA A 248 7.65 34.29 -15.93
C ALA A 248 8.28 35.70 -16.04
N SER A 249 9.04 36.11 -15.02
CA SER A 249 9.62 37.45 -14.93
C SER A 249 11.11 37.47 -14.59
N GLN A 250 11.77 36.34 -14.32
CA GLN A 250 13.22 36.32 -14.15
C GLN A 250 13.82 35.09 -14.83
N ALA A 251 13.93 35.19 -16.16
CA ALA A 251 14.91 34.41 -16.88
C ALA A 251 16.27 35.10 -16.72
N PRO A 252 17.29 34.49 -16.08
CA PRO A 252 18.66 34.98 -16.22
C PRO A 252 19.11 34.69 -17.65
N SER A 253 19.16 35.74 -18.46
CA SER A 253 19.72 35.74 -19.80
C SER A 253 21.24 35.58 -19.71
N ARG A 254 21.72 34.34 -19.62
CA ARG A 254 23.10 33.93 -19.97
C ARG A 254 23.26 32.42 -19.83
N PHE A 255 22.93 31.70 -20.89
CA PHE A 255 23.56 30.41 -21.17
C PHE A 255 23.90 30.36 -22.65
N THR A 256 25.03 30.95 -23.01
CA THR A 256 25.64 30.83 -24.32
C THR A 256 26.24 29.43 -24.43
N TYR A 257 25.62 28.58 -25.25
CA TYR A 257 26.15 27.27 -25.58
C TYR A 257 27.26 27.42 -26.62
N SER A 258 28.53 27.29 -26.21
CA SER A 258 29.65 27.19 -27.13
C SER A 258 29.82 25.72 -27.55
N SER A 259 29.29 25.38 -28.72
CA SER A 259 29.56 24.11 -29.37
C SER A 259 30.97 24.12 -29.95
N SER A 260 31.88 23.34 -29.38
CA SER A 260 33.11 22.96 -30.09
C SER A 260 33.22 21.44 -30.16
N SER A 261 33.01 20.95 -31.37
CA SER A 261 33.20 19.57 -31.78
C SER A 261 34.70 19.30 -31.91
N ARG A 262 35.24 18.37 -31.12
CA ARG A 262 36.51 17.70 -31.47
C ARG A 262 36.41 16.20 -31.27
N ARG A 263 36.65 15.53 -32.39
CA ARG A 263 36.86 14.09 -32.57
C ARG A 263 37.88 13.55 -31.56
N CYS A 264 37.58 12.43 -30.92
CA CYS A 264 38.61 11.46 -30.57
C CYS A 264 38.20 10.07 -31.09
N ARG A 265 39.08 9.52 -31.95
CA ARG A 265 39.08 8.16 -32.48
C ARG A 265 39.88 7.27 -31.54
N ARG A 266 39.44 6.00 -31.40
CA ARG A 266 40.19 4.81 -30.93
C ARG A 266 40.64 4.90 -29.45
N ALA A 267 40.65 3.87 -28.61
CA ALA A 267 40.87 2.45 -28.80
C ALA A 267 40.44 1.66 -27.55
N ALA A 268 40.25 0.35 -27.74
CA ALA A 268 40.58 -0.74 -26.80
C ALA A 268 39.64 -1.08 -25.61
N SER A 269 38.78 -2.08 -25.88
CA SER A 269 38.64 -3.36 -25.13
C SER A 269 38.38 -3.35 -23.61
N CYS A 270 37.13 -3.61 -23.24
CA CYS A 270 36.77 -4.37 -22.03
C CYS A 270 35.91 -5.58 -22.42
N ALA A 271 36.43 -6.79 -22.22
CA ALA A 271 35.67 -8.03 -22.30
C ALA A 271 35.11 -8.36 -20.89
N PRO A 272 33.88 -8.90 -20.77
CA PRO A 272 33.36 -9.37 -19.49
C PRO A 272 33.91 -10.76 -19.17
N ARG A 273 34.41 -10.97 -17.94
CA ARG A 273 34.67 -12.33 -17.43
C ARG A 273 33.38 -12.94 -16.83
N PRO A 274 33.17 -14.26 -16.98
CA PRO A 274 31.94 -14.92 -16.56
C PRO A 274 31.95 -15.25 -15.07
N TRP A 275 30.76 -15.19 -14.47
CA TRP A 275 30.43 -15.71 -13.15
C TRP A 275 30.69 -17.22 -13.10
N ARG A 276 31.47 -17.69 -12.12
CA ARG A 276 31.48 -19.10 -11.73
C ARG A 276 30.47 -19.30 -10.60
N THR A 277 29.74 -20.40 -10.77
CA THR A 277 28.73 -21.04 -9.91
C THR A 277 29.07 -21.06 -8.43
#